data_AF-A0A838FSG6-F1
#
_entry.id   AF-A0A838FSG6-F1
#
_cell.length_a   1.000
_cell.length_b   1.000
_cell.length_c   1.000
_cell.angle_alpha   90.00
_cell.angle_beta   90.00
_cell.angle_gamma   90.00
#
_symmetry.space_group_name_H-M   'P 1'
#
loop_
_entity.id
_entity.type
_entity.pdbx_description
1 polymer ?
#
loop_
_entity_poly.entity_id
_entity_poly.type
_entity_poly.pdbx_seq_one_letter_code
_entity_poly.pdbx_strand_id
1 'polypeptide(L)'
;TKVTARRVRVVDTIGAGDSFMAALLAVLREQGWTLDRLDAADLAEVGGFACRAAGMTCGRRGADPPRRSELPGSSGSALSGQRSYPGR
;
A
#
# COMPACT_ATOMS: atom_id res chain seq x y z
N THR A 1 14.28 -4.05 2.93
CA THR A 1 13.65 -3.75 1.63
C THR A 1 13.62 -2.25 1.38
N LYS A 2 13.74 -1.81 0.12
CA LYS A 2 13.52 -0.42 -0.30
C LYS A 2 12.38 -0.38 -1.33
N VAL A 3 11.55 0.66 -1.29
CA VAL A 3 10.43 0.86 -2.22
C VAL A 3 10.61 2.19 -2.93
N THR A 4 10.51 2.18 -4.26
CA THR A 4 10.59 3.40 -5.06
C THR A 4 9.27 4.17 -4.98
N ALA A 5 9.34 5.45 -4.62
CA ALA A 5 8.18 6.33 -4.62
C ALA A 5 7.65 6.56 -6.03
N ARG A 6 6.32 6.67 -6.18
CA ARG A 6 5.71 7.04 -7.47
C ARG A 6 5.99 8.52 -7.75
N ARG A 7 6.47 8.83 -8.95
CA ARG A 7 6.49 10.21 -9.45
C ARG A 7 5.06 10.71 -9.62
N VAL A 8 4.73 11.84 -9.00
CA VAL A 8 3.43 12.51 -9.08
C VAL A 8 3.64 14.00 -9.29
N ARG A 9 2.65 14.68 -9.88
CA ARG A 9 2.60 16.15 -9.85
C ARG A 9 2.08 16.56 -8.48
N VAL A 10 2.93 17.16 -7.66
CA VAL A 10 2.59 17.55 -6.29
C VAL A 10 1.72 18.81 -6.30
N VAL A 11 0.65 18.79 -5.53
CA VAL A 11 -0.30 19.89 -5.28
C VAL A 11 -0.28 20.28 -3.81
N ASP A 12 -0.28 19.30 -2.91
CA ASP A 12 -0.21 19.44 -1.45
C ASP A 12 0.52 18.21 -0.87
N THR A 13 0.86 18.19 0.41
CA THR A 13 1.42 17.02 1.11
C THR A 13 0.65 16.66 2.38
N ILE A 14 -0.34 17.47 2.78
CA ILE A 14 -1.16 17.22 3.97
C ILE A 14 -1.87 15.86 3.83
N GLY A 15 -1.76 15.01 4.85
CA GLY A 15 -2.42 13.70 4.89
C GLY A 15 -1.76 12.59 4.05
N ALA A 16 -0.63 12.86 3.40
CA ALA A 16 0.08 11.83 2.62
C ALA A 16 0.58 10.66 3.50
N GLY A 17 1.08 10.96 4.71
CA GLY A 17 1.51 9.96 5.69
C GLY A 17 0.36 9.11 6.21
N ASP A 18 -0.77 9.74 6.52
CA ASP A 18 -1.98 9.03 6.96
C ASP A 18 -2.53 8.14 5.85
N SER A 19 -2.51 8.63 4.60
CA SER A 19 -2.91 7.86 3.42
C SER A 19 -2.00 6.65 3.19
N PHE A 20 -0.68 6.81 3.40
CA PHE A 20 0.27 5.69 3.37
C PHE A 20 -0.11 4.63 4.41
N MET A 21 -0.27 5.04 5.67
CA MET A 21 -0.55 4.13 6.77
C MET A 21 -1.91 3.44 6.62
N ALA A 22 -2.95 4.18 6.23
CA ALA A 22 -4.28 3.64 5.99
C ALA A 22 -4.27 2.58 4.88
N ALA A 23 -3.57 2.85 3.78
CA ALA A 23 -3.43 1.91 2.67
C ALA A 23 -2.62 0.67 3.06
N LEU A 24 -1.53 0.83 3.82
CA LEU A 24 -0.73 -0.28 4.35
C LEU A 24 -1.58 -1.21 5.22
N LEU A 25 -2.29 -0.64 6.20
CA LEU A 25 -3.16 -1.40 7.11
C LEU A 25 -4.34 -2.05 6.38
N ALA A 26 -4.90 -1.38 5.37
CA ALA A 26 -5.97 -1.95 4.55
C ALA A 26 -5.50 -3.23 3.83
N VAL A 27 -4.32 -3.22 3.21
CA VAL A 27 -3.78 -4.40 2.53
C VAL A 27 -3.45 -5.51 3.51
N LEU A 28 -2.77 -5.21 4.64
CA LEU A 28 -2.49 -6.24 5.66
C LEU A 28 -3.78 -6.93 6.14
N ARG A 29 -4.85 -6.15 6.34
CA ARG A 29 -6.16 -6.68 6.74
C ARG A 29 -6.84 -7.46 5.61
N GLU A 30 -6.81 -6.97 4.37
CA GLU A 30 -7.38 -7.66 3.20
C GLU A 30 -6.70 -9.02 2.96
N GLN A 31 -5.38 -9.11 3.17
CA GLN A 31 -4.59 -10.33 2.98
C GLN A 31 -4.53 -11.24 4.22
N GLY A 32 -4.99 -10.76 5.37
CA GLY A 32 -4.87 -11.48 6.64
C GLY A 32 -3.43 -11.70 7.09
N TRP A 33 -2.51 -10.81 6.69
CA TRP A 33 -1.10 -10.91 7.03
C TRP A 33 -0.84 -10.44 8.47
N THR A 34 0.03 -11.18 9.17
CA THR A 34 0.55 -10.79 10.48
C THR A 34 1.98 -10.29 10.34
N LEU A 35 2.37 -9.31 11.17
CA LEU A 35 3.66 -8.63 11.02
C LEU A 35 4.87 -9.55 11.19
N ASP A 36 4.74 -10.62 11.99
CA ASP A 36 5.79 -11.63 12.23
C ASP A 36 6.08 -12.52 11.01
N ARG A 37 5.22 -12.46 9.97
CA ARG A 37 5.30 -13.32 8.79
C ARG A 37 5.65 -12.59 7.50
N LEU A 38 5.84 -11.27 7.57
CA LEU A 38 6.18 -10.45 6.42
C LEU A 38 7.65 -10.59 6.08
N ASP A 39 7.94 -11.09 4.88
CA ASP A 39 9.28 -11.07 4.35
C ASP A 39 9.58 -9.79 3.56
N ALA A 40 10.79 -9.72 3.00
CA ALA A 40 11.25 -8.57 2.25
C ALA A 40 10.38 -8.24 1.03
N ALA A 41 9.78 -9.24 0.39
CA ALA A 41 8.91 -9.09 -0.77
C ALA A 41 7.51 -8.62 -0.35
N ASP A 42 6.96 -9.18 0.73
CA ASP A 42 5.68 -8.75 1.29
C ASP A 42 5.72 -7.26 1.68
N LEU A 43 6.82 -6.85 2.33
CA LEU A 43 7.09 -5.45 2.66
C LEU A 43 7.24 -4.55 1.43
N ALA A 44 7.82 -5.07 0.35
CA ALA A 44 7.96 -4.32 -0.91
C ALA A 44 6.60 -4.08 -1.56
N GLU A 45 5.74 -5.11 -1.57
CA GLU A 45 4.41 -5.06 -2.16
C GLU A 45 3.50 -4.09 -1.41
N VAL A 46 3.36 -4.28 -0.10
CA VAL A 46 2.51 -3.44 0.73
C VAL A 46 3.01 -2.00 0.78
N GLY A 47 4.34 -1.80 0.86
CA GLY A 47 4.96 -0.48 0.79
C GLY A 47 4.73 0.18 -0.56
N GLY A 48 4.80 -0.58 -1.66
CA GLY A 48 4.49 -0.09 -2.99
C GLY A 48 3.04 0.37 -3.11
N PHE A 49 2.09 -0.38 -2.56
CA PHE A 49 0.68 0.01 -2.51
C PHE A 49 0.46 1.29 -1.68
N ALA A 50 1.06 1.35 -0.50
CA ALA A 50 0.98 2.52 0.37
C ALA A 50 1.60 3.78 -0.26
N CYS A 51 2.74 3.65 -0.95
CA CYS A 51 3.35 4.75 -1.72
C CYS A 51 2.44 5.25 -2.86
N ARG A 52 1.64 4.36 -3.48
CA ARG A 52 0.66 4.78 -4.50
C ARG A 52 -0.46 5.62 -3.90
N ALA A 53 -0.96 5.24 -2.72
CA ALA A 53 -1.99 6.00 -2.02
C ALA A 53 -1.48 7.39 -1.63
N ALA A 54 -0.33 7.44 -0.95
CA ALA A 54 0.31 8.70 -0.57
C ALA A 54 0.59 9.63 -1.76
N GLY A 55 1.11 9.08 -2.86
CA GLY A 55 1.35 9.85 -4.08
C GLY A 55 0.08 10.46 -4.68
N MET A 56 -1.04 9.74 -4.66
CA MET A 56 -2.32 10.28 -5.12
C MET A 56 -2.84 11.39 -4.21
N THR A 57 -2.71 11.23 -2.89
CA THR A 57 -3.04 12.30 -1.92
C THR A 57 -2.19 13.53 -2.17
N CYS A 58 -0.88 13.38 -2.43
CA CYS A 58 -0.03 14.52 -2.76
C CYS A 58 -0.44 15.25 -4.05
N GLY A 59 -1.19 14.59 -4.94
CA GLY A 59 -1.71 15.18 -6.17
C GLY A 59 -3.02 15.95 -6.01
N ARG A 60 -3.57 16.02 -4.78
CA ARG A 60 -4.85 16.66 -4.46
C ARG A 60 -4.63 17.75 -3.42
N ARG A 61 -5.61 18.63 -3.25
CA ARG A 61 -5.56 19.72 -2.25
C ARG A 61 -6.03 19.18 -0.90
N GLY A 62 -5.26 19.39 0.16
CA GLY A 62 -5.57 18.93 1.52
C GLY A 62 -5.49 17.41 1.70
N ALA A 63 -5.94 16.92 2.86
CA ALA A 63 -6.02 15.50 3.18
C ALA A 63 -7.18 14.81 2.43
N ASP A 64 -6.97 14.50 1.16
CA ASP A 64 -7.93 13.78 0.30
C ASP A 64 -7.37 12.40 -0.12
N PRO A 65 -7.49 11.38 0.74
CA PRO A 65 -7.00 10.04 0.45
C PRO A 65 -7.81 9.36 -0.67
N PRO A 66 -7.16 8.53 -1.51
CA PRO A 66 -7.87 7.80 -2.56
C PRO A 66 -8.81 6.74 -1.98
N ARG A 67 -9.95 6.55 -2.64
CA ARG A 67 -10.85 5.43 -2.39
C ARG A 67 -10.23 4.13 -2.91
N ARG A 68 -10.71 2.99 -2.38
CA ARG A 68 -10.21 1.66 -2.77
C ARG A 68 -10.32 1.36 -4.27
N SER A 69 -11.34 1.91 -4.93
CA SER A 69 -11.58 1.79 -6.38
C SER A 69 -10.63 2.63 -7.25
N GLU A 70 -10.01 3.66 -6.68
CA GLU A 70 -9.02 4.52 -7.36
C GLU A 70 -7.61 3.92 -7.27
N LEU A 71 -7.39 3.01 -6.34
CA LEU A 71 -6.15 2.26 -6.21
C LEU A 71 -6.22 1.04 -7.14
N PRO A 72 -5.20 0.83 -7.99
CA PRO A 72 -5.11 -0.43 -8.72
C PRO A 72 -5.12 -1.57 -7.71
N GLY A 73 -5.74 -2.70 -8.07
CA GLY A 73 -5.64 -3.91 -7.26
C GLY A 73 -4.17 -4.13 -6.89
N SER A 74 -3.89 -4.47 -5.62
CA SER A 74 -2.59 -5.00 -5.23
C SER A 74 -2.34 -6.14 -6.19
N SER A 75 -1.49 -5.88 -7.19
CA SER A 75 -1.35 -6.78 -8.32
C SER A 75 -0.65 -7.99 -7.71
N GLY A 76 -1.42 -9.02 -7.39
CA GLY A 76 -0.95 -10.30 -6.86
C GLY A 76 -0.18 -11.07 -7.94
N SER A 77 0.73 -10.38 -8.63
CA SER A 77 1.55 -10.94 -9.69
C SER A 77 2.82 -11.46 -9.04
N ALA A 78 2.71 -12.67 -8.49
CA ALA A 78 3.60 -13.80 -8.76
C ALA A 78 3.55 -14.93 -7.70
N LEU A 79 2.87 -14.76 -6.55
CA LEU A 79 2.84 -15.80 -5.50
C LEU A 79 1.47 -16.07 -4.86
N SER A 80 0.37 -15.71 -5.53
CA SER A 80 -0.96 -16.25 -5.18
C SER A 80 -1.04 -17.79 -5.30
N GLY A 81 0.00 -18.45 -5.83
CA GLY A 81 0.22 -19.88 -5.61
C GLY A 81 0.98 -20.12 -4.31
N GLN A 82 0.28 -20.58 -3.27
CA GLN A 82 0.86 -21.35 -2.16
C GLN A 82 1.83 -20.62 -1.21
N ARG A 83 1.41 -19.54 -0.56
CA ARG A 83 1.90 -19.27 0.81
C ARG A 83 0.76 -19.46 1.80
N SER A 84 0.53 -20.71 2.18
CA SER A 84 -0.26 -21.03 3.36
C SER A 84 0.47 -20.48 4.57
N TYR A 85 -0.03 -19.37 5.10
CA TYR A 85 0.30 -18.92 6.44
C TYR A 85 -0.52 -19.79 7.41
N PRO A 86 0.09 -20.72 8.19
CA PRO A 86 -0.67 -21.62 9.05
C PRO A 86 -1.41 -20.83 10.14
N GLY A 87 -2.73 -20.96 10.24
CA GLY A 87 -3.54 -20.24 11.24
C GLY A 87 -4.90 -19.74 10.76
N ARG A 88 -5.44 -20.30 9.68
CA ARG A 88 -6.86 -20.15 9.35
C ARG A 88 -7.62 -21.38 9.83
#